data_AF-A0A942ZFZ2-F1
#
_entry.id   AF-A0A942ZFZ2-F1
#
_cell.length_a   1.000
_cell.length_b   1.000
_cell.length_c   1.000
_cell.angle_alpha   90.00
_cell.angle_beta   90.00
_cell.angle_gamma   90.00
#
_symmetry.space_group_name_H-M   'P 1'
#
loop_
_entity.id
_entity.type
_entity.pdbx_description
1 polymer ?
#
loop_
_entity_poly.entity_id
_entity_poly.type
_entity_poly.pdbx_seq_one_letter_code
_entity_poly.pdbx_strand_id
1 'polypeptide(L)' 'MEYINTTLESLKIQHASLDSEIKEEERHVWKNLIRIEQLKKEKLRKKDELLRRTLQLKQ' A
#
# COMPACT_ATOMS: atom_id res chain seq x y z
N MET A 1 2.31 -22.80 -2.80
CA MET A 1 1.38 -22.05 -1.92
C MET A 1 2.10 -21.08 -0.97
N GLU A 2 3.32 -21.38 -0.52
CA GLU A 2 4.07 -20.51 0.42
C GLU A 2 4.45 -19.13 -0.16
N TYR A 3 4.71 -19.05 -1.47
CA TYR A 3 5.07 -17.80 -2.17
C TYR A 3 3.96 -16.73 -2.11
N ILE A 4 2.70 -17.17 -2.07
CA ILE A 4 1.53 -16.28 -2.01
C ILE A 4 1.42 -15.63 -0.62
N ASN A 5 1.72 -16.40 0.44
CA ASN A 5 1.69 -15.90 1.81
C ASN A 5 2.83 -14.89 2.08
N THR A 6 4.05 -15.17 1.60
CA THR A 6 5.18 -14.23 1.70
C THR A 6 4.93 -12.94 0.91
N THR A 7 4.27 -13.04 -0.24
CA THR A 7 3.86 -11.86 -1.04
C THR A 7 2.78 -11.05 -0.31
N LEU A 8 1.79 -11.71 0.32
CA LEU A 8 0.76 -11.06 1.13
C LEU A 8 1.31 -10.36 2.37
N GLU A 9 2.24 -10.99 3.08
CA GLU A 9 2.92 -10.36 4.23
C GLU A 9 3.77 -9.17 3.80
N SER A 10 4.53 -9.30 2.71
CA SER A 10 5.29 -8.18 2.15
C SER A 10 4.38 -7.02 1.75
N LEU A 11 3.22 -7.31 1.16
CA LEU A 11 2.23 -6.30 0.79
C LEU A 11 1.60 -5.63 2.01
N LYS A 12 1.34 -6.36 3.09
CA LYS A 12 0.87 -5.78 4.36
C LYS A 12 1.92 -4.84 4.98
N ILE A 13 3.18 -5.26 5.00
CA ILE A 13 4.30 -4.44 5.52
C ILE A 13 4.42 -3.16 4.69
N GLN A 14 4.43 -3.27 3.35
CA GLN A 14 4.49 -2.10 2.47
C GLN A 14 3.28 -1.17 2.67
N HIS A 15 2.10 -1.72 2.89
CA HIS A 15 0.90 -0.92 3.12
C HIS A 15 0.92 -0.21 4.48
N ALA A 16 1.51 -0.83 5.50
CA ALA A 16 1.74 -0.20 6.80
C ALA A 16 2.81 0.91 6.72
N SER A 17 3.91 0.68 6.00
CA SER A 17 4.94 1.70 5.76
C SER A 17 4.37 2.91 5.03
N LEU A 18 3.58 2.70 3.97
CA LEU A 18 2.90 3.78 3.25
C LEU A 18 1.93 4.57 4.15
N ASP A 19 1.26 3.92 5.10
CA ASP A 19 0.38 4.61 6.07
C ASP A 19 1.19 5.49 7.03
N SER A 20 2.34 4.99 7.49
CA SER A 20 3.27 5.75 8.32
C SER A 20 3.87 6.94 7.57
N GLU A 21 4.31 6.76 6.33
CA GLU A 21 4.86 7.83 5.48
C GLU A 21 3.81 8.92 5.20
N ILE A 22 2.54 8.53 4.95
CA ILE A 22 1.44 9.49 4.80
C ILE A 22 1.22 10.29 6.09
N LYS A 23 1.20 9.61 7.25
CA LYS A 23 1.01 10.27 8.55
C LYS A 23 2.17 11.17 8.95
N GLU A 24 3.38 10.85 8.53
CA GLU A 24 4.57 11.65 8.74
C GLU A 24 4.52 12.92 7.87
N GLU A 25 4.26 12.77 6.57
CA GLU A 25 4.08 13.91 5.66
C GLU A 25 2.86 14.78 6.02
N GLU A 26 1.77 14.20 6.54
CA GLU A 26 0.62 14.96 7.04
C GLU A 26 0.93 15.73 8.34
N ARG A 27 1.96 15.34 9.09
CA ARG A 27 2.46 16.04 10.28
C ARG A 27 3.55 17.07 9.98
N HIS A 28 4.18 17.02 8.81
CA HIS A 28 5.17 18.00 8.41
C HIS A 28 4.57 19.41 8.32
N VAL A 29 5.34 20.41 8.78
CA VAL A 29 4.95 21.84 8.71
C VAL A 29 4.79 22.30 7.26
N TRP A 30 5.59 21.72 6.35
CA TRP A 30 5.52 21.94 4.91
C TRP A 30 4.96 20.70 4.22
N LYS A 31 3.66 20.44 4.45
CA LYS A 31 2.97 19.29 3.87
C LYS A 31 3.14 19.29 2.35
N ASN A 32 3.81 18.28 1.83
CA ASN A 32 3.87 18.09 0.40
C ASN A 32 2.59 17.37 -0.05
N LEU A 33 1.53 18.15 -0.27
CA LEU A 33 0.21 17.62 -0.66
C LEU A 33 0.28 16.75 -1.94
N ILE A 34 1.17 17.10 -2.87
CA ILE A 34 1.43 16.31 -4.08
C ILE A 34 2.01 14.94 -3.71
N ARG A 35 2.97 14.91 -2.77
CA ARG A 35 3.57 13.66 -2.28
C ARG A 35 2.54 12.80 -1.55
N ILE A 36 1.72 13.39 -0.69
CA ILE A 36 0.63 12.69 0.02
C ILE A 36 -0.36 12.07 -0.97
N GLU A 37 -0.75 12.80 -2.01
CA GLU A 37 -1.69 12.30 -3.02
C GLU A 37 -1.07 11.18 -3.87
N GLN A 38 0.23 11.28 -4.21
CA GLN A 38 0.98 10.20 -4.87
C GLN A 38 1.04 8.94 -4.00
N LEU A 39 1.35 9.07 -2.72
CA LEU A 39 1.37 7.95 -1.76
C LEU A 39 -0.01 7.30 -1.62
N LYS A 40 -1.09 8.10 -1.56
CA LYS A 40 -2.47 7.60 -1.53
C LYS A 40 -2.84 6.85 -2.82
N LYS A 41 -2.45 7.35 -4.00
CA LYS A 41 -2.63 6.66 -5.29
C LYS A 41 -1.88 5.34 -5.36
N GLU A 42 -0.65 5.30 -4.89
CA GLU A 42 0.16 4.09 -4.89
C GLU A 42 -0.42 3.02 -3.96
N LYS A 43 -0.87 3.43 -2.76
CA LYS A 43 -1.57 2.58 -1.81
C LYS A 43 -2.83 1.97 -2.42
N LEU A 44 -3.62 2.76 -3.15
CA LEU A 44 -4.82 2.27 -3.82
C LEU A 44 -4.47 1.24 -4.91
N ARG A 45 -3.45 1.50 -5.73
CA ARG A 45 -2.97 0.56 -6.75
C ARG A 45 -2.51 -0.77 -6.16
N LYS A 46 -1.72 -0.76 -5.09
CA LYS A 46 -1.27 -1.98 -4.42
C LYS A 46 -2.43 -2.77 -3.82
N LYS A 47 -3.45 -2.08 -3.27
CA LYS A 47 -4.68 -2.72 -2.79
C LYS A 47 -5.47 -3.39 -3.92
N ASP A 48 -5.61 -2.71 -5.07
CA ASP A 48 -6.27 -3.27 -6.26
C ASP A 48 -5.53 -4.50 -6.80
N GLU A 49 -4.20 -4.47 -6.82
CA GLU A 49 -3.38 -5.63 -7.24
C GLU A 49 -3.54 -6.82 -6.29
N LEU A 50 -3.53 -6.58 -4.98
CA LEU A 50 -3.84 -7.58 -3.95
C LEU A 50 -5.22 -8.21 -4.17
N LEU A 51 -6.23 -7.38 -4.42
CA LEU A 51 -7.60 -7.83 -4.61
C LEU A 51 -7.71 -8.68 -5.88
N ARG A 52 -7.10 -8.24 -6.99
CA ARG A 52 -7.05 -9.00 -8.26
C ARG A 52 -6.38 -10.35 -8.09
N ARG A 53 -5.23 -10.42 -7.42
CA ARG A 53 -4.55 -11.69 -7.13
C ARG A 53 -5.38 -12.59 -6.23
N THR A 54 -6.05 -12.03 -5.21
CA THR A 54 -6.94 -12.80 -4.33
C THR A 54 -8.15 -13.37 -5.09
N LEU A 55 -8.72 -12.60 -6.02
CA LEU A 55 -9.84 -13.06 -6.86
C LEU A 55 -9.40 -14.15 -7.85
N GLN A 56 -8.22 -14.03 -8.46
CA GLN A 56 -7.67 -15.05 -9.35
C GLN A 56 -7.36 -16.36 -8.63
N LEU A 57 -6.97 -16.32 -7.36
CA LEU A 57 -6.71 -17.51 -6.55
C LEU A 57 -7.98 -18.21 -6.05
N LYS A 58 -9.15 -17.59 -6.18
CA LYS A 58 -10.45 -18.14 -5.79
C LYS A 58 -11.23 -18.78 -6.95
N GLN A 59 -10.76 -18.66 -8.19
CA GLN A 59 -11.25 -19.43 -9.34
C GLN A 59 -10.53 -20.78 -9.40
#